data_AF-A0A959W5R5-F1
#
_entry.id   AF-A0A959W5R5-F1
#
_cell.length_a   1.000
_cell.length_b   1.000
_cell.length_c   1.000
_cell.angle_alpha   90.00
_cell.angle_beta   90.00
_cell.angle_gamma   90.00
#
_symmetry.space_group_name_H-M   'P 1'
#
loop_
_entity.id
_entity.type
_entity.pdbx_description
1 polymer ?
#
loop_
_entity_poly.entity_id
_entity_poly.type
_entity_poly.pdbx_seq_one_letter_code
_entity_poly.pdbx_strand_id
1 'polypeptide(L)'
;MNAEAEAKTQVNENSKAKPRKPRRALPTILIVLATVVGIVSVFALWAQRQMMEQDTWSNTSQQLVENSEIQSALADFLVTQIYNNVDIEQSLAERLPPELAPIAGPVSSALRGPAETIADKALQQPKVQSLFVDASDATHQKFVQLIENKGKFVSTSGGVITLDLQSLFTSVTDQLGVGSKAVAKLPASAASIEIMKSDELSEVQTGVKALKTAAWFLTALTLILFAAAIFAGRGRRRETLRSVGISLVFIGLVVLFARNVASNQIVGSLSSSAANDAAVGSAFDIITSLLRDTGQSILVYGIVVILAAWFAGPSRWAVSARRAVTPWLRQPQYAFGGLALVLIVLFWWGPLVATQRLIPSLLLIVFTAAGVEVLRRQVIKEFPDLTTPQVTASPGQPAP
;
A
#
# COMPACT_ATOMS: atom_id res chain seq x y z
N MET A 1 -45.04 -3.71 65.68
CA MET A 1 -44.18 -4.72 65.02
C MET A 1 -44.32 -4.81 63.49
N ASN A 2 -45.26 -4.10 62.81
CA ASN A 2 -45.37 -4.17 61.34
C ASN A 2 -44.79 -2.97 60.56
N ALA A 3 -44.62 -1.79 61.17
CA ALA A 3 -44.06 -0.63 60.46
C ALA A 3 -42.53 -0.73 60.23
N GLU A 4 -41.81 -1.47 61.09
CA GLU A 4 -40.35 -1.61 61.00
C GLU A 4 -39.92 -2.68 59.98
N ALA A 5 -40.83 -3.62 59.64
CA ALA A 5 -40.59 -4.64 58.62
C ALA A 5 -40.79 -4.10 57.19
N GLU A 6 -41.75 -3.19 57.00
CA GLU A 6 -41.98 -2.54 55.71
C GLU A 6 -40.89 -1.52 55.36
N ALA A 7 -40.37 -0.78 56.35
CA ALA A 7 -39.24 0.12 56.15
C ALA A 7 -37.94 -0.61 55.75
N LYS A 8 -37.69 -1.81 56.29
CA LYS A 8 -36.53 -2.65 55.92
C LYS A 8 -36.66 -3.29 54.54
N THR A 9 -37.89 -3.45 54.04
CA THR A 9 -38.15 -4.02 52.71
C THR A 9 -38.02 -2.94 51.62
N GLN A 10 -38.47 -1.71 51.87
CA GLN A 10 -38.32 -0.60 50.91
C GLN A 10 -36.89 -0.06 50.78
N VAL A 11 -36.07 -0.13 51.84
CA VAL A 11 -34.65 0.28 51.77
C VAL A 11 -33.82 -0.71 50.92
N ASN A 12 -34.27 -1.96 50.79
CA ASN A 12 -33.54 -2.99 50.04
C ASN A 12 -33.89 -3.04 48.54
N GLU A 13 -35.02 -2.47 48.11
CA GLU A 13 -35.37 -2.36 46.68
C GLU A 13 -34.67 -1.20 45.95
N ASN A 14 -34.29 -0.13 46.66
CA ASN A 14 -33.59 1.01 46.05
C ASN A 14 -32.08 0.80 45.84
N SER A 15 -31.54 -0.38 46.16
CA SER A 15 -30.12 -0.73 45.91
C SER A 15 -29.86 -1.45 44.58
N LYS A 16 -30.83 -1.53 43.66
CA LYS A 16 -30.52 -1.90 42.26
C LYS A 16 -30.05 -0.68 41.47
N ALA A 17 -28.96 -0.07 41.94
CA ALA A 17 -28.19 0.86 41.12
C ALA A 17 -27.68 0.10 39.88
N LYS A 18 -28.27 0.43 38.71
CA LYS A 18 -27.87 -0.05 37.38
C LYS A 18 -26.33 -0.04 37.28
N PRO A 19 -25.67 -1.12 36.84
CA PRO A 19 -24.22 -1.21 36.90
C PRO A 19 -23.60 -0.09 36.07
N ARG A 20 -22.89 0.84 36.72
CA ARG A 20 -22.11 1.89 36.05
C ARG A 20 -20.96 1.24 35.26
N LYS A 21 -21.25 0.78 34.04
CA LYS A 21 -20.29 0.33 33.01
C LYS A 21 -19.90 1.36 31.91
N PRO A 22 -20.08 2.70 32.01
CA PRO A 22 -19.74 3.59 30.89
C PRO A 22 -18.23 3.77 30.67
N ARG A 23 -17.38 3.50 31.68
CA ARG A 23 -15.91 3.69 31.55
C ARG A 23 -15.16 2.53 30.87
N ARG A 24 -15.83 1.41 30.58
CA ARG A 24 -15.21 0.24 29.91
C ARG A 24 -15.57 0.16 28.43
N ALA A 25 -16.74 0.64 28.03
CA ALA A 25 -17.20 0.55 26.65
C ALA A 25 -16.47 1.54 25.73
N LEU A 26 -16.16 2.74 26.20
CA LEU A 26 -15.62 3.81 25.35
C LEU A 26 -14.29 3.45 24.64
N PRO A 27 -13.24 2.94 25.31
CA PRO A 27 -12.01 2.54 24.61
C PRO A 27 -12.23 1.43 23.59
N THR A 28 -13.10 0.46 23.90
CA THR A 28 -13.44 -0.63 22.98
C THR A 28 -14.18 -0.12 21.75
N ILE A 29 -15.17 0.76 21.93
CA ILE A 29 -15.92 1.38 20.82
C ILE A 29 -14.96 2.17 19.92
N LEU A 30 -14.06 2.97 20.52
CA LEU A 30 -13.07 3.73 19.76
C LEU A 30 -12.12 2.83 18.96
N ILE A 31 -11.69 1.69 19.52
CA ILE A 31 -10.85 0.72 18.80
C ILE A 31 -11.63 0.07 17.66
N VAL A 32 -12.87 -0.36 17.88
CA VAL A 32 -13.70 -0.95 16.82
C VAL A 32 -13.92 0.06 15.70
N LEU A 33 -14.25 1.31 16.03
CA LEU A 33 -14.41 2.37 15.05
C LEU A 33 -13.09 2.64 14.29
N ALA A 34 -11.96 2.75 15.01
CA ALA A 34 -10.65 2.89 14.39
C ALA A 34 -10.29 1.71 13.47
N THR A 35 -10.71 0.50 13.83
CA THR A 35 -10.48 -0.70 13.01
C THR A 35 -11.24 -0.61 11.70
N VAL A 36 -12.53 -0.28 11.75
CA VAL A 36 -13.39 -0.14 10.57
C VAL A 36 -12.89 1.00 9.67
N VAL A 37 -12.65 2.18 10.25
CA VAL A 37 -12.12 3.34 9.52
C VAL A 37 -10.75 3.03 8.94
N GLY A 38 -9.90 2.31 9.70
CA GLY A 38 -8.56 1.90 9.28
C GLY A 38 -8.55 0.98 8.07
N ILE A 39 -9.48 0.02 7.99
CA ILE A 39 -9.63 -0.84 6.80
C ILE A 39 -9.94 0.02 5.57
N VAL A 40 -10.97 0.87 5.65
CA VAL A 40 -11.37 1.75 4.53
C VAL A 40 -10.24 2.71 4.16
N SER A 41 -9.53 3.22 5.17
CA SER A 41 -8.38 4.11 4.99
C SER A 41 -7.25 3.47 4.19
N VAL A 42 -6.97 2.18 4.40
CA VAL A 42 -5.91 1.48 3.64
C VAL A 42 -6.26 1.40 2.16
N PHE A 43 -7.50 1.05 1.82
CA PHE A 43 -7.95 1.01 0.43
C PHE A 43 -7.99 2.40 -0.21
N ALA A 44 -8.49 3.41 0.49
CA ALA A 44 -8.52 4.78 0.01
C ALA A 44 -7.10 5.31 -0.26
N LEU A 45 -6.16 5.03 0.65
CA LEU A 45 -4.76 5.43 0.49
C LEU A 45 -4.06 4.68 -0.64
N TRP A 46 -4.31 3.37 -0.78
CA TRP A 46 -3.80 2.60 -1.91
C TRP A 46 -4.30 3.17 -3.24
N ALA A 47 -5.62 3.37 -3.40
CA ALA A 47 -6.20 3.90 -4.62
C ALA A 47 -5.68 5.31 -4.93
N GLN A 48 -5.62 6.19 -3.92
CA GLN A 48 -5.08 7.54 -4.09
C GLN A 48 -3.62 7.51 -4.57
N ARG A 49 -2.78 6.65 -4.00
CA ARG A 49 -1.37 6.53 -4.40
C ARG A 49 -1.25 5.94 -5.79
N GLN A 50 -1.93 4.83 -6.07
CA GLN A 50 -1.88 4.16 -7.36
C GLN A 50 -2.34 5.08 -8.50
N MET A 51 -3.39 5.87 -8.27
CA MET A 51 -4.00 6.70 -9.31
C MET A 51 -3.40 8.10 -9.44
N MET A 52 -2.64 8.59 -8.45
CA MET A 52 -2.19 9.99 -8.46
C MET A 52 -0.71 10.20 -8.14
N GLU A 53 0.00 9.21 -7.59
CA GLU A 53 1.41 9.34 -7.24
C GLU A 53 2.29 8.84 -8.41
N GLN A 54 3.04 9.76 -9.01
CA GLN A 54 3.87 9.48 -10.18
C GLN A 54 4.84 8.32 -9.95
N ASP A 55 5.56 8.31 -8.83
CA ASP A 55 6.57 7.28 -8.56
C ASP A 55 5.92 5.89 -8.41
N THR A 56 4.74 5.83 -7.79
CA THR A 56 3.97 4.58 -7.63
C THR A 56 3.49 4.08 -8.99
N TRP A 57 2.99 4.98 -9.85
CA TRP A 57 2.56 4.64 -11.20
C TRP A 57 3.71 4.14 -12.07
N SER A 58 4.85 4.84 -12.06
CA SER A 58 6.05 4.50 -12.85
C SER A 58 6.60 3.14 -12.45
N ASN A 59 6.73 2.88 -11.14
CA ASN A 59 7.18 1.60 -10.61
C ASN A 59 6.22 0.46 -10.98
N THR A 60 4.90 0.69 -10.89
CA THR A 60 3.90 -0.31 -11.31
C THR A 60 4.01 -0.60 -12.81
N SER A 61 4.13 0.44 -13.63
CA SER A 61 4.30 0.31 -15.09
C SER A 61 5.56 -0.47 -15.44
N GLN A 62 6.65 -0.22 -14.72
CA GLN A 62 7.91 -0.95 -14.87
C GLN A 62 7.74 -2.44 -14.53
N GLN A 63 7.16 -2.76 -13.38
CA GLN A 63 6.91 -4.15 -12.99
C GLN A 63 6.00 -4.89 -13.98
N LEU A 64 4.99 -4.22 -14.53
CA LEU A 64 4.10 -4.80 -15.54
C LEU A 64 4.85 -5.16 -16.82
N VAL A 65 5.68 -4.25 -17.35
CA VAL A 65 6.40 -4.48 -18.61
C VAL A 65 7.60 -5.42 -18.46
N GLU A 66 8.13 -5.59 -17.25
CA GLU A 66 9.20 -6.55 -16.94
C GLU A 66 8.69 -7.99 -16.71
N ASN A 67 7.38 -8.17 -16.50
CA ASN A 67 6.80 -9.49 -16.21
C ASN A 67 6.66 -10.35 -17.47
N SER A 68 7.22 -11.57 -17.43
CA SER A 68 7.24 -12.48 -18.58
C SER A 68 5.86 -12.94 -19.04
N GLU A 69 4.93 -13.20 -18.11
CA GLU A 69 3.56 -13.62 -18.47
C GLU A 69 2.82 -12.50 -19.23
N ILE A 70 3.02 -11.25 -18.80
CA ILE A 70 2.46 -10.07 -19.48
C ILE A 70 3.14 -9.84 -20.83
N GLN A 71 4.47 -10.00 -20.93
CA GLN A 71 5.20 -9.87 -22.18
C GLN A 71 4.71 -10.87 -23.23
N SER A 72 4.57 -12.14 -22.85
CA SER A 72 4.11 -13.18 -23.77
C SER A 72 2.66 -12.97 -24.21
N ALA A 73 1.76 -12.58 -23.30
CA ALA A 73 0.39 -12.23 -23.65
C ALA A 73 0.32 -10.98 -24.56
N LEU A 74 1.15 -9.98 -24.31
CA LEU A 74 1.23 -8.78 -25.13
C LEU A 74 1.83 -9.08 -26.52
N ALA A 75 2.82 -9.98 -26.61
CA ALA A 75 3.38 -10.41 -27.88
C ALA A 75 2.34 -11.11 -28.76
N ASP A 76 1.59 -12.07 -28.20
CA ASP A 76 0.48 -12.72 -28.92
C ASP A 76 -0.59 -11.71 -29.34
N PHE A 77 -0.97 -10.79 -28.45
CA PHE A 77 -1.93 -9.74 -28.76
C PHE A 77 -1.46 -8.86 -29.92
N LEU A 78 -0.21 -8.38 -29.89
CA LEU A 78 0.35 -7.52 -30.92
C LEU A 78 0.42 -8.23 -32.28
N VAL A 79 0.86 -9.48 -32.32
CA VAL A 79 0.91 -10.26 -33.56
C VAL A 79 -0.51 -10.53 -34.07
N THR A 80 -1.44 -10.91 -33.19
CA THR A 80 -2.86 -11.09 -33.54
C THR A 80 -3.44 -9.82 -34.15
N GLN A 81 -3.20 -8.65 -33.56
CA GLN A 81 -3.67 -7.39 -34.11
C GLN A 81 -3.06 -7.08 -35.48
N ILE A 82 -1.78 -7.38 -35.69
CA ILE A 82 -1.15 -7.21 -37.00
C ILE A 82 -1.84 -8.09 -38.05
N TYR A 83 -2.02 -9.39 -37.78
CA TYR A 83 -2.65 -10.32 -38.73
C TYR A 83 -4.14 -10.00 -38.99
N ASN A 84 -4.84 -9.44 -38.01
CA ASN A 84 -6.25 -9.06 -38.17
C ASN A 84 -6.43 -7.77 -38.97
N ASN A 85 -5.47 -6.85 -38.93
CA ASN A 85 -5.59 -5.53 -39.57
C ASN A 85 -4.75 -5.40 -40.85
N VAL A 86 -3.80 -6.31 -41.09
CA VAL A 86 -2.92 -6.32 -42.26
C VAL A 86 -3.01 -7.67 -42.95
N ASP A 87 -3.35 -7.65 -44.24
CA ASP A 87 -3.35 -8.86 -45.06
C ASP A 87 -1.90 -9.27 -45.41
N ILE A 88 -1.30 -10.06 -44.51
CA ILE A 88 0.06 -10.56 -44.67
C ILE A 88 0.15 -11.56 -45.83
N GLU A 89 -0.91 -12.32 -46.10
CA GLU A 89 -0.95 -13.24 -47.22
C GLU A 89 -0.86 -12.48 -48.54
N GLN A 90 -1.72 -11.48 -48.74
CA GLN A 90 -1.70 -10.65 -49.95
C GLN A 90 -0.35 -9.93 -50.09
N SER A 91 0.14 -9.33 -49.00
CA SER A 91 1.44 -8.61 -48.99
C SER A 91 2.62 -9.52 -49.37
N LEU A 92 2.56 -10.80 -49.01
CA LEU A 92 3.57 -11.79 -49.35
C LEU A 92 3.40 -12.29 -50.79
N ALA A 93 2.17 -12.55 -51.23
CA ALA A 93 1.84 -12.97 -52.59
C ALA A 93 2.29 -11.95 -53.64
N GLU A 94 2.12 -10.65 -53.36
CA GLU A 94 2.56 -9.55 -54.24
C GLU A 94 4.09 -9.47 -54.41
N ARG A 95 4.85 -10.05 -53.47
CA ARG A 95 6.33 -10.05 -53.49
C ARG A 95 6.93 -11.35 -54.00
N LEU A 96 6.13 -12.41 -54.12
CA LEU A 96 6.56 -13.71 -54.62
C LEU A 96 6.44 -13.77 -56.15
N PRO A 97 7.28 -14.56 -56.84
CA PRO A 97 7.05 -14.93 -58.23
C PRO A 97 5.64 -15.55 -58.41
N PRO A 98 4.98 -15.38 -59.58
CA PRO A 98 3.62 -15.87 -59.80
C PRO A 98 3.43 -17.36 -59.51
N GLU A 99 4.47 -18.16 -59.76
CA GLU A 99 4.49 -19.61 -59.51
C GLU A 99 4.45 -19.98 -58.01
N LEU A 100 4.88 -19.07 -57.14
CA LEU A 100 4.95 -19.25 -55.69
C LEU A 100 3.83 -18.52 -54.93
N ALA A 101 2.98 -17.74 -55.61
CA ALA A 101 1.84 -17.07 -54.98
C ALA A 101 0.91 -18.04 -54.21
N PRO A 102 0.63 -19.29 -54.66
CA PRO A 102 -0.25 -20.21 -53.94
C PRO A 102 0.28 -20.66 -52.56
N ILE A 103 1.58 -20.55 -52.29
CA ILE A 103 2.15 -20.90 -50.97
C ILE A 103 2.15 -19.72 -49.99
N ALA A 104 1.70 -18.53 -50.41
CA ALA A 104 1.72 -17.33 -49.57
C ALA A 104 0.90 -17.51 -48.28
N GLY A 105 -0.30 -18.09 -48.34
CA GLY A 105 -1.14 -18.34 -47.15
C GLY A 105 -0.49 -19.30 -46.13
N PRO A 106 -0.01 -20.49 -46.55
CA PRO A 106 0.74 -21.38 -45.66
C PRO A 106 2.00 -20.74 -45.07
N VAL A 107 2.77 -19.99 -45.88
CA VAL A 107 3.99 -19.31 -45.40
C VAL A 107 3.66 -18.17 -44.44
N SER A 108 2.66 -17.32 -44.75
CA SER A 108 2.23 -16.23 -43.87
C SER A 108 1.77 -16.76 -42.51
N SER A 109 1.05 -17.89 -42.51
CA SER A 109 0.64 -18.57 -41.27
C SER A 109 1.83 -19.15 -40.50
N ALA A 110 2.80 -19.75 -41.19
CA ALA A 110 4.01 -20.30 -40.56
C ALA A 110 4.90 -19.21 -39.93
N LEU A 111 4.83 -17.96 -40.41
CA LEU A 111 5.58 -16.83 -39.86
C LEU A 111 5.02 -16.31 -38.53
N ARG A 112 3.80 -16.71 -38.13
CA ARG A 112 3.15 -16.20 -36.92
C ARG A 112 3.94 -16.53 -35.65
N GLY A 113 4.33 -17.79 -35.44
CA GLY A 113 5.08 -18.21 -34.26
C GLY A 113 6.46 -17.53 -34.14
N PRO A 114 7.27 -17.47 -35.20
CA PRO A 114 8.49 -16.65 -35.22
C PRO A 114 8.23 -15.17 -34.93
N ALA A 115 7.14 -14.59 -35.46
CA ALA A 115 6.77 -13.20 -35.18
C ALA A 115 6.45 -12.99 -33.70
N GLU A 116 5.70 -13.92 -33.07
CA GLU A 116 5.41 -13.90 -31.62
C GLU A 116 6.70 -13.97 -30.81
N THR A 117 7.64 -14.85 -31.18
CA THR A 117 8.95 -14.98 -30.50
C THR A 117 9.80 -13.72 -30.64
N ILE A 118 9.77 -13.08 -31.82
CA ILE A 118 10.51 -11.83 -32.06
C ILE A 118 9.88 -10.70 -31.25
N ALA A 119 8.55 -10.62 -31.20
CA ALA A 119 7.83 -9.62 -30.41
C ALA A 119 8.12 -9.79 -28.91
N ASP A 120 8.08 -11.01 -28.39
CA ASP A 120 8.42 -11.31 -26.99
C ASP A 120 9.86 -10.90 -26.64
N LYS A 121 10.84 -11.27 -27.47
CA LYS A 121 12.25 -10.84 -27.31
C LYS A 121 12.44 -9.33 -27.41
N ALA A 122 11.61 -8.65 -28.22
CA ALA A 122 11.64 -7.20 -28.32
C ALA A 122 11.09 -6.55 -27.05
N LEU A 123 10.01 -7.08 -26.47
CA LEU A 123 9.43 -6.60 -25.21
C LEU A 123 10.36 -6.80 -24.00
N GLN A 124 11.26 -7.80 -24.06
CA GLN A 124 12.31 -8.00 -23.06
C GLN A 124 13.45 -6.98 -23.14
N GLN A 125 13.54 -6.18 -24.21
CA GLN A 125 14.62 -5.21 -24.35
C GLN A 125 14.43 -4.04 -23.37
N PRO A 126 15.46 -3.68 -22.57
CA PRO A 126 15.37 -2.57 -21.61
C PRO A 126 14.94 -1.25 -22.25
N LYS A 127 15.37 -0.99 -23.49
CA LYS A 127 14.98 0.20 -24.25
C LYS A 127 13.48 0.22 -24.58
N VAL A 128 12.89 -0.93 -24.91
CA VAL A 128 11.46 -1.03 -25.21
C VAL A 128 10.65 -0.85 -23.92
N GLN A 129 11.11 -1.45 -22.83
CA GLN A 129 10.51 -1.31 -21.51
C GLN A 129 10.54 0.15 -21.02
N SER A 130 11.68 0.84 -21.15
CA SER A 130 11.79 2.24 -20.73
C SER A 130 10.87 3.15 -21.56
N LEU A 131 10.76 2.91 -22.87
CA LEU A 131 9.85 3.66 -23.73
C LEU A 131 8.38 3.46 -23.34
N PHE A 132 8.02 2.23 -22.97
CA PHE A 132 6.68 1.94 -22.47
C PHE A 132 6.40 2.68 -21.15
N VAL A 133 7.35 2.65 -20.21
CA VAL A 133 7.23 3.37 -18.94
C VAL A 133 7.13 4.88 -19.16
N ASP A 134 7.98 5.46 -20.01
CA ASP A 134 7.95 6.89 -20.32
C ASP A 134 6.63 7.33 -20.96
N ALA A 135 6.11 6.52 -21.91
CA ALA A 135 4.82 6.77 -22.54
C ALA A 135 3.66 6.64 -21.53
N SER A 136 3.70 5.65 -20.64
CA SER A 136 2.74 5.45 -19.56
C SER A 136 2.77 6.62 -18.58
N ASP A 137 3.96 7.05 -18.17
CA ASP A 137 4.19 8.15 -17.23
C ASP A 137 3.68 9.48 -17.80
N ALA A 138 3.99 9.77 -19.05
CA ALA A 138 3.50 10.98 -19.70
C ALA A 138 1.96 10.96 -19.86
N THR A 139 1.37 9.80 -20.17
CA THR A 139 -0.10 9.64 -20.21
C THR A 139 -0.72 9.87 -18.83
N HIS A 140 -0.15 9.28 -17.77
CA HIS A 140 -0.60 9.46 -16.40
C HIS A 140 -0.52 10.92 -15.95
N GLN A 141 0.57 11.61 -16.26
CA GLN A 141 0.72 13.04 -15.94
C GLN A 141 -0.36 13.89 -16.58
N LYS A 142 -0.70 13.63 -17.85
CA LYS A 142 -1.79 14.33 -18.54
C LYS A 142 -3.15 14.05 -17.91
N PHE A 143 -3.40 12.79 -17.54
CA PHE A 143 -4.61 12.38 -16.84
C PHE A 143 -4.75 13.08 -15.48
N VAL A 144 -3.70 13.07 -14.65
CA VAL A 144 -3.70 13.75 -13.34
C VAL A 144 -3.87 15.26 -13.51
N GLN A 145 -3.21 15.87 -14.51
CA GLN A 145 -3.37 17.28 -14.86
C GLN A 145 -4.82 17.63 -15.22
N LEU A 146 -5.47 16.78 -16.01
CA LEU A 146 -6.88 16.95 -16.42
C LEU A 146 -7.81 16.92 -15.20
N ILE A 147 -7.58 15.98 -14.28
CA ILE A 147 -8.42 15.80 -13.09
C ILE A 147 -8.16 16.86 -12.01
N GLU A 148 -6.90 17.29 -11.83
CA GLU A 148 -6.56 18.35 -10.88
C GLU A 148 -6.86 19.76 -11.43
N ASN A 149 -7.41 19.85 -12.65
CA ASN A 149 -7.65 21.11 -13.37
C ASN A 149 -6.38 21.96 -13.50
N LYS A 150 -5.26 21.29 -13.79
CA LYS A 150 -3.93 21.88 -13.97
C LYS A 150 -3.49 21.69 -15.41
N GLY A 151 -3.42 22.75 -16.22
CA GLY A 151 -2.89 22.68 -17.58
C GLY A 151 -3.76 23.37 -18.62
N LYS A 152 -3.30 23.38 -19.88
CA LYS A 152 -4.05 23.92 -21.02
C LYS A 152 -4.78 22.77 -21.72
N PHE A 153 -6.03 22.53 -21.33
CA PHE A 153 -6.94 21.64 -22.04
C PHE A 153 -7.86 22.50 -22.92
N VAL A 154 -7.97 22.16 -24.20
CA VAL A 154 -8.82 22.92 -25.13
C VAL A 154 -10.22 22.35 -25.03
N SER A 155 -11.14 23.10 -24.41
CA SER A 155 -12.56 22.80 -24.51
C SER A 155 -13.02 23.21 -25.91
N THR A 156 -13.58 22.27 -26.68
CA THR A 156 -14.27 22.62 -27.92
C THR A 156 -15.67 23.14 -27.61
N SER A 157 -16.22 23.97 -28.49
CA SER A 157 -17.61 24.42 -28.43
C SER A 157 -18.54 23.22 -28.56
N GLY A 158 -19.00 22.70 -27.42
CA GLY A 158 -19.70 21.41 -27.32
C GLY A 158 -19.52 20.70 -25.98
N GLY A 159 -18.62 21.18 -25.12
CA GLY A 159 -18.40 20.57 -23.79
C GLY A 159 -17.66 19.24 -23.87
N VAL A 160 -16.82 19.06 -24.90
CA VAL A 160 -15.95 17.89 -25.06
C VAL A 160 -14.53 18.31 -24.79
N ILE A 161 -13.80 17.48 -24.03
CA ILE A 161 -12.41 17.74 -23.68
C ILE A 161 -11.52 16.84 -24.53
N THR A 162 -10.71 17.48 -25.37
CA THR A 162 -9.76 16.79 -26.25
C THR A 162 -8.34 16.88 -25.67
N LEU A 163 -7.60 15.78 -25.79
CA LEU A 163 -6.19 15.73 -25.42
C LEU A 163 -5.32 15.80 -26.68
N ASP A 164 -4.41 16.76 -26.69
CA ASP A 164 -3.37 16.88 -27.70
C ASP A 164 -2.23 15.88 -27.43
N LEU A 165 -2.25 14.79 -28.19
CA LEU A 165 -1.25 13.72 -28.15
C LEU A 165 0.00 14.03 -28.98
N GLN A 166 0.03 15.13 -29.73
CA GLN A 166 1.16 15.46 -30.60
C GLN A 166 2.45 15.63 -29.79
N SER A 167 2.36 16.25 -28.61
CA SER A 167 3.49 16.42 -27.68
C SER A 167 4.02 15.08 -27.13
N LEU A 168 3.13 14.13 -26.86
CA LEU A 168 3.46 12.78 -26.41
C LEU A 168 4.18 12.01 -27.53
N PHE A 169 3.61 12.02 -28.73
CA PHE A 169 4.19 11.37 -29.91
C PHE A 169 5.57 11.91 -30.26
N THR A 170 5.76 13.23 -30.15
CA THR A 170 7.07 13.86 -30.40
C THR A 170 8.11 13.33 -29.42
N SER A 171 7.77 13.30 -28.12
CA SER A 171 8.66 12.81 -27.07
C SER A 171 9.06 11.34 -27.28
N VAL A 172 8.11 10.47 -27.64
CA VAL A 172 8.36 9.04 -27.90
C VAL A 172 9.18 8.82 -29.17
N THR A 173 8.89 9.55 -30.25
CA THR A 173 9.63 9.40 -31.53
C THR A 173 11.06 9.92 -31.46
N ASP A 174 11.31 10.95 -30.64
CA ASP A 174 12.66 11.45 -30.34
C ASP A 174 13.48 10.40 -29.57
N GLN A 175 12.90 9.75 -28.56
CA GLN A 175 13.56 8.68 -27.81
C GLN A 175 13.83 7.42 -28.67
N LEU A 176 12.96 7.15 -29.64
CA LEU A 176 13.13 6.06 -30.61
C LEU A 176 14.17 6.36 -31.70
N GLY A 177 14.57 7.63 -31.89
CA GLY A 177 15.52 8.04 -32.93
C GLY A 177 14.97 7.94 -34.36
N VAL A 178 13.65 7.76 -34.52
CA VAL A 178 12.99 7.66 -35.84
C VAL A 178 12.75 9.05 -36.46
N GLY A 179 12.87 10.11 -35.65
CA GLY A 179 12.78 11.50 -36.06
C GLY A 179 11.38 11.97 -36.46
N SER A 180 11.22 13.29 -36.56
CA SER A 180 9.96 14.00 -36.84
C SER A 180 9.24 13.62 -38.14
N LYS A 181 9.87 12.84 -39.02
CA LYS A 181 9.27 12.33 -40.27
C LYS A 181 8.15 11.31 -40.04
N ALA A 182 8.23 10.53 -38.95
CA ALA A 182 7.14 9.63 -38.55
C ALA A 182 5.93 10.40 -38.02
N VAL A 183 6.17 11.45 -37.22
CA VAL A 183 5.14 12.34 -36.67
C VAL A 183 4.43 13.12 -37.77
N ALA A 184 5.15 13.56 -38.81
CA ALA A 184 4.58 14.27 -39.95
C ALA A 184 3.60 13.45 -40.81
N LYS A 185 3.60 12.11 -40.66
CA LYS A 185 2.67 11.21 -41.34
C LYS A 185 1.44 10.84 -40.49
N LEU A 186 1.36 11.29 -39.24
CA LEU A 186 0.20 11.02 -38.41
C LEU A 186 -1.01 11.82 -38.93
N PRO A 187 -2.16 11.18 -39.18
CA PRO A 187 -3.38 11.90 -39.51
C PRO A 187 -3.75 12.84 -38.35
N ALA A 188 -4.30 14.02 -38.65
CA ALA A 188 -4.67 15.01 -37.63
C ALA A 188 -5.66 14.45 -36.58
N SER A 189 -6.44 13.43 -36.94
CA SER A 189 -7.32 12.69 -36.03
C SER A 189 -6.58 11.81 -35.01
N ALA A 190 -5.34 11.41 -35.26
CA ALA A 190 -4.51 10.68 -34.30
C ALA A 190 -3.82 11.60 -33.28
N ALA A 191 -3.73 12.90 -33.59
CA ALA A 191 -3.13 13.90 -32.71
C ALA A 191 -4.08 14.41 -31.63
N SER A 192 -5.39 14.28 -31.82
CA SER A 192 -6.42 14.71 -30.87
C SER A 192 -7.42 13.59 -30.63
N ILE A 193 -7.41 13.01 -29.43
CA ILE A 193 -8.41 12.03 -29.02
C ILE A 193 -9.45 12.73 -28.14
N GLU A 194 -10.72 12.53 -28.48
CA GLU A 194 -11.85 12.83 -27.60
C GLU A 194 -11.78 11.86 -26.41
N ILE A 195 -11.48 12.39 -25.22
CA ILE A 195 -11.35 11.56 -24.02
C ILE A 195 -12.70 11.43 -23.32
N MET A 196 -13.38 12.56 -23.12
CA MET A 196 -14.56 12.60 -22.26
C MET A 196 -15.37 13.88 -22.46
N LYS A 197 -16.66 13.80 -22.13
CA LYS A 197 -17.53 14.97 -22.01
C LYS A 197 -17.28 15.70 -20.68
N SER A 198 -17.57 16.99 -20.65
CA SER A 198 -17.31 17.87 -19.51
C SER A 198 -18.14 17.53 -18.27
N ASP A 199 -19.35 16.99 -18.45
CA ASP A 199 -20.22 16.51 -17.37
C ASP A 199 -19.62 15.27 -16.69
N GLU A 200 -19.21 14.26 -17.47
CA GLU A 200 -18.51 13.08 -16.98
C GLU A 200 -17.17 13.43 -16.30
N LEU A 201 -16.43 14.43 -16.82
CA LEU A 201 -15.21 14.91 -16.16
C LEU A 201 -15.52 15.47 -14.76
N SER A 202 -16.61 16.22 -14.59
CA SER A 202 -16.96 16.81 -13.30
C SER A 202 -17.22 15.74 -12.22
N GLU A 203 -17.79 14.61 -12.61
CA GLU A 203 -18.02 13.46 -11.72
C GLU A 203 -16.69 12.80 -11.32
N VAL A 204 -15.81 12.54 -12.29
CA VAL A 204 -14.48 11.98 -12.04
C VAL A 204 -13.66 12.89 -11.13
N GLN A 205 -13.65 14.19 -11.41
CA GLN A 205 -12.96 15.19 -10.57
C GLN A 205 -13.51 15.22 -9.15
N THR A 206 -14.83 15.12 -8.99
CA THR A 206 -15.47 15.05 -7.67
C THR A 206 -15.08 13.78 -6.93
N GLY A 207 -15.12 12.63 -7.61
CA GLY A 207 -14.69 11.34 -7.06
C GLY A 207 -13.23 11.36 -6.61
N VAL A 208 -12.32 11.93 -7.42
CA VAL A 208 -10.90 12.02 -7.07
C VAL A 208 -10.65 12.99 -5.91
N LYS A 209 -11.34 14.12 -5.86
CA LYS A 209 -11.29 15.02 -4.69
C LYS A 209 -11.79 14.33 -3.42
N ALA A 210 -12.89 13.58 -3.52
CA ALA A 210 -13.41 12.78 -2.42
C ALA A 210 -12.41 11.71 -1.97
N LEU A 211 -11.79 11.00 -2.92
CA LEU A 211 -10.77 9.99 -2.64
C LEU A 211 -9.53 10.58 -1.96
N LYS A 212 -9.01 11.71 -2.46
CA LYS A 212 -7.87 12.43 -1.86
C LYS A 212 -8.18 12.89 -0.45
N THR A 213 -9.39 13.41 -0.24
CA THR A 213 -9.87 13.83 1.08
C THR A 213 -10.01 12.63 2.01
N ALA A 214 -10.66 11.55 1.55
CA ALA A 214 -10.87 10.33 2.31
C ALA A 214 -9.54 9.67 2.71
N ALA A 215 -8.58 9.57 1.78
CA ALA A 215 -7.27 8.98 2.05
C ALA A 215 -6.56 9.68 3.22
N TRP A 216 -6.46 11.01 3.20
CA TRP A 216 -5.79 11.76 4.27
C TRP A 216 -6.64 11.81 5.55
N PHE A 217 -7.93 12.12 5.43
CA PHE A 217 -8.83 12.28 6.56
C PHE A 217 -9.05 10.97 7.32
N LEU A 218 -9.35 9.87 6.62
CA LEU A 218 -9.57 8.57 7.27
C LEU A 218 -8.28 8.04 7.92
N THR A 219 -7.12 8.30 7.31
CA THR A 219 -5.82 7.92 7.90
C THR A 219 -5.62 8.69 9.20
N ALA A 220 -5.78 10.02 9.17
CA ALA A 220 -5.65 10.86 10.35
C ALA A 220 -6.69 10.48 11.43
N LEU A 221 -7.94 10.26 11.04
CA LEU A 221 -9.03 9.86 11.94
C LEU A 221 -8.73 8.52 12.62
N THR A 222 -8.21 7.54 11.88
CA THR A 222 -7.81 6.24 12.44
C THR A 222 -6.78 6.40 13.55
N LEU A 223 -5.73 7.20 13.30
CA LEU A 223 -4.68 7.47 14.29
C LEU A 223 -5.23 8.23 15.51
N ILE A 224 -6.08 9.23 15.29
CA ILE A 224 -6.74 9.98 16.36
C ILE A 224 -7.61 9.07 17.21
N LEU A 225 -8.38 8.17 16.61
CA LEU A 225 -9.26 7.23 17.34
C LEU A 225 -8.44 6.24 18.18
N PHE A 226 -7.34 5.69 17.65
CA PHE A 226 -6.44 4.86 18.44
C PHE A 226 -5.79 5.63 19.59
N ALA A 227 -5.32 6.85 19.35
CA ALA A 227 -4.75 7.71 20.39
C ALA A 227 -5.79 8.05 21.48
N ALA A 228 -7.02 8.38 21.07
CA ALA A 228 -8.13 8.65 21.96
C ALA A 228 -8.51 7.41 22.79
N ALA A 229 -8.50 6.22 22.20
CA ALA A 229 -8.73 4.97 22.91
C ALA A 229 -7.69 4.76 24.02
N ILE A 230 -6.40 4.93 23.70
CA ILE A 230 -5.29 4.80 24.67
C ILE A 230 -5.40 5.85 25.78
N PHE A 231 -5.79 7.08 25.44
CA PHE A 231 -5.98 8.18 26.39
C PHE A 231 -7.19 7.96 27.33
N ALA A 232 -8.30 7.46 26.79
CA ALA A 232 -9.50 7.10 27.54
C ALA A 232 -9.25 5.89 28.46
N GLY A 233 -8.35 4.98 28.06
CA GLY A 233 -7.89 3.84 28.84
C GLY A 233 -6.94 4.18 30.00
N ARG A 234 -6.98 5.39 30.59
CA ARG A 234 -6.17 5.75 31.77
C ARG A 234 -6.40 4.75 32.91
N GLY A 235 -5.33 4.05 33.32
CA GLY A 235 -5.36 2.95 34.29
C GLY A 235 -5.31 1.54 33.69
N ARG A 236 -5.60 1.38 32.39
CA ARG A 236 -5.52 0.09 31.65
C ARG A 236 -4.81 0.23 30.30
N ARG A 237 -3.94 1.23 30.15
CA ARG A 237 -3.21 1.54 28.91
C ARG A 237 -2.57 0.31 28.27
N ARG A 238 -2.13 -0.67 29.07
CA ARG A 238 -1.55 -1.94 28.62
C ARG A 238 -2.54 -2.83 27.88
N GLU A 239 -3.73 -3.01 28.46
CA GLU A 239 -4.81 -3.81 27.85
C GLU A 239 -5.29 -3.12 26.57
N THR A 240 -5.48 -1.80 26.61
CA THR A 240 -5.85 -1.01 25.44
C THR A 240 -4.78 -1.08 24.34
N LEU A 241 -3.49 -0.96 24.67
CA LEU A 241 -2.40 -1.06 23.69
C LEU A 241 -2.34 -2.45 23.04
N ARG A 242 -2.56 -3.52 23.82
CA ARG A 242 -2.69 -4.87 23.27
C ARG A 242 -3.88 -4.98 22.32
N SER A 243 -5.04 -4.45 22.67
CA SER A 243 -6.22 -4.43 21.79
C SER A 243 -5.98 -3.63 20.52
N VAL A 244 -5.25 -2.50 20.59
CA VAL A 244 -4.81 -1.74 19.40
C VAL A 244 -3.90 -2.60 18.51
N GLY A 245 -2.92 -3.28 19.10
CA GLY A 245 -2.06 -4.19 18.34
C GLY A 245 -2.85 -5.32 17.66
N ILE A 246 -3.83 -5.91 18.35
CA ILE A 246 -4.74 -6.92 17.77
C ILE A 246 -5.57 -6.34 16.63
N SER A 247 -6.11 -5.12 16.77
CA SER A 247 -6.85 -4.48 15.69
C SER A 247 -5.98 -4.19 14.47
N LEU A 248 -4.71 -3.82 14.66
CA LEU A 248 -3.78 -3.65 13.53
C LEU A 248 -3.54 -4.99 12.82
N VAL A 249 -3.26 -6.06 13.56
CA VAL A 249 -3.16 -7.41 12.96
C VAL A 249 -4.42 -7.75 12.18
N PHE A 250 -5.60 -7.48 12.75
CA PHE A 250 -6.88 -7.72 12.09
C PHE A 250 -7.05 -6.89 10.81
N ILE A 251 -6.70 -5.59 10.81
CA ILE A 251 -6.71 -4.74 9.60
C ILE A 251 -5.81 -5.36 8.52
N GLY A 252 -4.56 -5.70 8.87
CA GLY A 252 -3.61 -6.31 7.93
C GLY A 252 -4.14 -7.62 7.33
N LEU A 253 -4.72 -8.49 8.15
CA LEU A 253 -5.33 -9.74 7.71
C LEU A 253 -6.53 -9.51 6.79
N VAL A 254 -7.43 -8.58 7.13
CA VAL A 254 -8.61 -8.27 6.29
C VAL A 254 -8.18 -7.72 4.94
N VAL A 255 -7.18 -6.83 4.90
CA VAL A 255 -6.66 -6.27 3.65
C VAL A 255 -6.07 -7.37 2.76
N LEU A 256 -5.23 -8.24 3.33
CA LEU A 256 -4.63 -9.36 2.59
C LEU A 256 -5.68 -10.37 2.10
N PHE A 257 -6.67 -10.68 2.96
CA PHE A 257 -7.77 -11.56 2.62
C PHE A 257 -8.63 -10.98 1.49
N ALA A 258 -9.03 -9.72 1.59
CA ALA A 258 -9.83 -9.04 0.58
C ALA A 258 -9.11 -8.98 -0.77
N ARG A 259 -7.80 -8.69 -0.77
CA ARG A 259 -6.95 -8.75 -1.97
C ARG A 259 -6.93 -10.15 -2.59
N ASN A 260 -6.75 -11.19 -1.78
CA ASN A 260 -6.70 -12.57 -2.26
C ASN A 260 -8.04 -13.01 -2.85
N VAL A 261 -9.16 -12.65 -2.22
CA VAL A 261 -10.51 -12.91 -2.75
C VAL A 261 -10.73 -12.17 -4.08
N ALA A 262 -10.36 -10.89 -4.15
CA ALA A 262 -10.47 -10.10 -5.37
C ALA A 262 -9.65 -10.70 -6.52
N SER A 263 -8.42 -11.15 -6.25
CA SER A 263 -7.58 -11.84 -7.24
C SER A 263 -8.28 -13.06 -7.83
N ASN A 264 -8.80 -13.95 -6.99
CA ASN A 264 -9.46 -15.18 -7.44
C ASN A 264 -10.73 -14.91 -8.26
N GLN A 265 -11.51 -13.89 -7.90
CA GLN A 265 -12.74 -13.56 -8.65
C GLN A 265 -12.45 -12.85 -9.97
N ILE A 266 -11.51 -11.89 -9.96
CA ILE A 266 -11.22 -11.08 -11.14
C ILE A 266 -10.58 -11.93 -12.23
N VAL A 267 -9.60 -12.78 -11.88
CA VAL A 267 -8.96 -13.70 -12.84
C VAL A 267 -10.02 -14.59 -13.48
N GLY A 268 -10.91 -15.21 -12.68
CA GLY A 268 -11.97 -16.08 -13.21
C GLY A 268 -13.05 -15.37 -14.04
N SER A 269 -13.19 -14.04 -13.92
CA SER A 269 -14.18 -13.26 -14.67
C SER A 269 -13.64 -12.62 -15.96
N LEU A 270 -12.33 -12.32 -16.00
CA LEU A 270 -11.70 -11.61 -17.11
C LEU A 270 -11.01 -12.55 -18.10
N SER A 271 -10.68 -13.78 -17.71
CA SER A 271 -10.09 -14.74 -18.65
C SER A 271 -11.17 -15.44 -19.47
N SER A 272 -11.20 -15.13 -20.77
CA SER A 272 -12.00 -15.89 -21.74
C SER A 272 -11.30 -17.20 -22.16
N SER A 273 -10.07 -17.43 -21.72
CA SER A 273 -9.25 -18.61 -22.03
C SER A 273 -8.13 -18.77 -21.00
N ALA A 274 -7.76 -20.03 -20.72
CA ALA A 274 -6.70 -20.39 -19.78
C ALA A 274 -5.32 -19.77 -20.11
N ALA A 275 -5.09 -19.40 -21.38
CA ALA A 275 -3.87 -18.74 -21.82
C ALA A 275 -3.68 -17.33 -21.21
N ASN A 276 -4.77 -16.62 -20.87
CA ASN A 276 -4.69 -15.26 -20.32
C ASN A 276 -4.72 -15.22 -18.78
N ASP A 277 -4.97 -16.36 -18.12
CA ASP A 277 -5.07 -16.44 -16.65
C ASP A 277 -3.79 -15.96 -15.96
N ALA A 278 -2.64 -16.41 -16.45
CA ALA A 278 -1.35 -16.10 -15.84
C ALA A 278 -0.98 -14.62 -15.98
N ALA A 279 -1.24 -14.02 -17.15
CA ALA A 279 -0.99 -12.61 -17.41
C ALA A 279 -1.92 -11.69 -16.59
N VAL A 280 -3.23 -12.02 -16.53
CA VAL A 280 -4.20 -11.27 -15.73
C VAL A 280 -3.89 -11.40 -14.24
N GLY A 281 -3.55 -12.60 -13.77
CA GLY A 281 -3.14 -12.85 -12.40
C GLY A 281 -1.90 -12.03 -12.02
N SER A 282 -0.88 -12.04 -12.88
CA SER A 282 0.35 -11.26 -12.69
C SER A 282 0.07 -9.76 -12.67
N ALA A 283 -0.75 -9.25 -13.60
CA ALA A 283 -1.12 -7.84 -13.64
C ALA A 283 -1.87 -7.41 -12.37
N PHE A 284 -2.85 -8.21 -11.92
CA PHE A 284 -3.56 -7.95 -10.68
C PHE A 284 -2.60 -7.97 -9.47
N ASP A 285 -1.68 -8.92 -9.43
CA ASP A 285 -0.73 -9.02 -8.34
C ASP A 285 0.21 -7.81 -8.25
N ILE A 286 0.68 -7.32 -9.39
CA ILE A 286 1.54 -6.13 -9.52
C ILE A 286 0.79 -4.86 -9.14
N ILE A 287 -0.41 -4.63 -9.69
CA ILE A 287 -1.23 -3.44 -9.40
C ILE A 287 -1.63 -3.37 -7.92
N THR A 288 -1.80 -4.53 -7.27
CA THR A 288 -2.16 -4.62 -5.85
C THR A 288 -0.97 -4.92 -4.93
N SER A 289 0.27 -4.79 -5.42
CA SER A 289 1.50 -4.98 -4.63
C SER A 289 1.56 -4.01 -3.45
N LEU A 290 1.28 -2.72 -3.68
CA LEU A 290 1.24 -1.71 -2.62
C LEU A 290 0.22 -2.05 -1.51
N LEU A 291 -0.89 -2.69 -1.86
CA LEU A 291 -1.90 -3.14 -0.90
C LEU A 291 -1.39 -4.33 -0.07
N ARG A 292 -0.69 -5.27 -0.73
CA ARG A 292 0.01 -6.40 -0.08
C ARG A 292 1.06 -5.90 0.91
N ASP A 293 1.93 -5.00 0.47
CA ASP A 293 3.03 -4.45 1.28
C ASP A 293 2.50 -3.65 2.49
N THR A 294 1.45 -2.86 2.27
CA THR A 294 0.77 -2.12 3.33
C THR A 294 0.11 -3.06 4.33
N GLY A 295 -0.60 -4.09 3.85
CA GLY A 295 -1.23 -5.11 4.72
C GLY A 295 -0.21 -5.88 5.56
N GLN A 296 0.88 -6.34 4.96
CA GLN A 296 1.99 -7.00 5.66
C GLN A 296 2.65 -6.07 6.69
N SER A 297 2.92 -4.82 6.32
CA SER A 297 3.50 -3.83 7.24
C SER A 297 2.61 -3.60 8.46
N ILE A 298 1.30 -3.42 8.26
CA ILE A 298 0.34 -3.22 9.34
C ILE A 298 0.27 -4.45 10.25
N LEU A 299 0.32 -5.65 9.69
CA LEU A 299 0.36 -6.90 10.44
C LEU A 299 1.62 -6.96 11.32
N VAL A 300 2.79 -6.66 10.77
CA VAL A 300 4.05 -6.60 11.52
C VAL A 300 3.99 -5.55 12.63
N TYR A 301 3.50 -4.33 12.35
CA TYR A 301 3.31 -3.30 13.38
C TYR A 301 2.37 -3.76 14.49
N GLY A 302 1.26 -4.42 14.15
CA GLY A 302 0.34 -4.99 15.13
C GLY A 302 1.02 -6.01 16.04
N ILE A 303 1.81 -6.93 15.48
CA ILE A 303 2.59 -7.91 16.26
C ILE A 303 3.57 -7.20 17.19
N VAL A 304 4.35 -6.24 16.68
CA VAL A 304 5.32 -5.48 17.48
C VAL A 304 4.63 -4.74 18.63
N VAL A 305 3.47 -4.12 18.39
CA VAL A 305 2.67 -3.45 19.43
C VAL A 305 2.16 -4.44 20.47
N ILE A 306 1.71 -5.63 20.07
CA ILE A 306 1.29 -6.70 21.00
C ILE A 306 2.47 -7.15 21.88
N LEU A 307 3.63 -7.38 21.28
CA LEU A 307 4.85 -7.79 21.99
C LEU A 307 5.32 -6.70 22.96
N ALA A 308 5.31 -5.43 22.54
CA ALA A 308 5.64 -4.29 23.39
C ALA A 308 4.65 -4.15 24.56
N ALA A 309 3.35 -4.31 24.31
CA ALA A 309 2.33 -4.29 25.35
C ALA A 309 2.49 -5.46 26.35
N TRP A 310 2.86 -6.65 25.85
CA TRP A 310 3.15 -7.81 26.68
C TRP A 310 4.40 -7.60 27.55
N PHE A 311 5.49 -7.10 26.95
CA PHE A 311 6.75 -6.83 27.65
C PHE A 311 6.61 -5.75 28.72
N ALA A 312 5.78 -4.73 28.48
CA ALA A 312 5.43 -3.71 29.48
C ALA A 312 4.51 -4.24 30.60
N GLY A 313 3.97 -5.47 30.48
CA GLY A 313 3.01 -6.09 31.38
C GLY A 313 3.60 -6.63 32.70
N PRO A 314 2.73 -6.97 33.69
CA PRO A 314 3.15 -7.53 34.97
C PRO A 314 3.33 -9.07 34.94
N SER A 315 3.32 -9.70 33.75
CA SER A 315 3.42 -11.16 33.66
C SER A 315 4.78 -11.62 34.18
N ARG A 316 4.82 -12.79 34.85
CA ARG A 316 6.07 -13.32 35.46
C ARG A 316 7.19 -13.44 34.43
N TRP A 317 6.86 -13.84 33.20
CA TRP A 317 7.78 -13.92 32.06
C TRP A 317 8.26 -12.54 31.60
N ALA A 318 7.39 -11.54 31.50
CA ALA A 318 7.78 -10.18 31.12
C ALA A 318 8.67 -9.52 32.19
N VAL A 319 8.38 -9.74 33.47
CA VAL A 319 9.21 -9.25 34.59
C VAL A 319 10.57 -9.93 34.59
N SER A 320 10.61 -11.25 34.38
CA SER A 320 11.86 -12.02 34.28
C SER A 320 12.70 -11.59 33.08
N ALA A 321 12.10 -11.45 31.90
CA ALA A 321 12.76 -10.94 30.71
C ALA A 321 13.31 -9.53 30.96
N ARG A 322 12.50 -8.60 31.49
CA ARG A 322 12.95 -7.24 31.84
C ARG A 322 14.12 -7.26 32.82
N ARG A 323 14.07 -8.10 33.87
CA ARG A 323 15.17 -8.28 34.82
C ARG A 323 16.46 -8.74 34.14
N ALA A 324 16.38 -9.67 33.19
CA ALA A 324 17.55 -10.16 32.45
C ALA A 324 18.18 -9.09 31.56
N VAL A 325 17.37 -8.25 30.90
CA VAL A 325 17.88 -7.16 30.05
C VAL A 325 18.25 -5.88 30.81
N THR A 326 17.88 -5.76 32.10
CA THR A 326 18.19 -4.59 32.96
C THR A 326 19.64 -4.12 32.92
N PRO A 327 20.66 -4.99 33.02
CA PRO A 327 22.06 -4.56 33.03
C PRO A 327 22.45 -3.79 31.75
N TRP A 328 21.92 -4.23 30.61
CA TRP A 328 22.16 -3.58 29.31
C TRP A 328 21.27 -2.36 29.10
N LEU A 329 19.96 -2.45 29.41
CA LEU A 329 18.98 -1.35 29.24
C LEU A 329 19.25 -0.14 30.13
N ARG A 330 19.88 -0.32 31.30
CA ARG A 330 20.24 0.79 32.20
C ARG A 330 21.21 1.75 31.53
N GLN A 331 22.19 1.23 30.78
CA GLN A 331 23.21 2.04 30.14
C GLN A 331 22.67 2.59 28.80
N PRO A 332 22.63 3.92 28.62
CA PRO A 332 22.06 4.51 27.41
C PRO A 332 22.77 4.04 26.14
N GLN A 333 24.08 3.82 26.19
CA GLN A 333 24.88 3.33 25.06
C GLN A 333 24.43 1.96 24.54
N TYR A 334 24.12 1.01 25.42
CA TYR A 334 23.67 -0.32 25.00
C TYR A 334 22.17 -0.33 24.65
N ALA A 335 21.35 0.49 25.33
CA ALA A 335 19.93 0.61 25.02
C ALA A 335 19.70 1.21 23.62
N PHE A 336 20.32 2.36 23.34
CA PHE A 336 20.22 2.99 22.02
C PHE A 336 21.08 2.30 20.97
N GLY A 337 22.19 1.65 21.35
CA GLY A 337 22.98 0.81 20.45
C GLY A 337 22.20 -0.43 19.97
N GLY A 338 21.47 -1.09 20.86
CA GLY A 338 20.57 -2.20 20.50
C GLY A 338 19.41 -1.74 19.61
N LEU A 339 18.79 -0.59 19.92
CA LEU A 339 17.77 0.02 19.07
C LEU A 339 18.35 0.36 17.68
N ALA A 340 19.54 0.96 17.61
CA ALA A 340 20.20 1.28 16.36
C ALA A 340 20.46 0.02 15.52
N LEU A 341 20.89 -1.09 16.14
CA LEU A 341 21.10 -2.36 15.44
C LEU A 341 19.78 -2.92 14.90
N VAL A 342 18.70 -2.89 15.68
CA VAL A 342 17.36 -3.29 15.22
C VAL A 342 16.88 -2.41 14.07
N LEU A 343 17.08 -1.09 14.16
CA LEU A 343 16.73 -0.16 13.09
C LEU A 343 17.58 -0.40 11.85
N ILE A 344 18.89 -0.66 11.98
CA ILE A 344 19.76 -0.99 10.84
C ILE A 344 19.26 -2.26 10.15
N VAL A 345 18.96 -3.32 10.91
CA VAL A 345 18.42 -4.56 10.34
C VAL A 345 17.06 -4.33 9.68
N LEU A 346 16.17 -3.54 10.30
CA LEU A 346 14.87 -3.19 9.72
C LEU A 346 15.00 -2.39 8.43
N PHE A 347 15.87 -1.38 8.38
CA PHE A 347 16.08 -0.55 7.18
C PHE A 347 16.82 -1.32 6.09
N TRP A 348 17.75 -2.20 6.47
CA TRP A 348 18.47 -3.03 5.51
C TRP A 348 17.59 -4.09 4.87
N TRP A 349 16.73 -4.75 5.67
CA TRP A 349 15.80 -5.75 5.16
C TRP A 349 14.59 -5.13 4.44
N GLY A 350 14.22 -3.89 4.79
CA GLY A 350 13.14 -3.13 4.15
C GLY A 350 11.72 -3.72 4.21
N PRO A 351 11.30 -4.51 5.23
CA PRO A 351 10.00 -5.18 5.21
C PRO A 351 8.81 -4.26 5.50
N LEU A 352 9.06 -2.96 5.72
CA LEU A 352 8.06 -1.99 6.17
C LEU A 352 7.97 -0.83 5.19
N VAL A 353 6.75 -0.42 4.84
CA VAL A 353 6.52 0.81 4.03
C VAL A 353 7.17 2.05 4.68
N ALA A 354 7.36 2.04 6.01
CA ALA A 354 8.01 3.14 6.71
C ALA A 354 9.50 3.28 6.39
N THR A 355 10.23 2.22 6.05
CA THR A 355 11.68 2.31 5.80
C THR A 355 11.98 2.89 4.42
N GLN A 356 11.02 2.86 3.50
CA GLN A 356 11.18 3.32 2.12
C GLN A 356 10.88 4.81 1.93
N ARG A 357 10.23 5.47 2.89
CA ARG A 357 9.84 6.89 2.78
C ARG A 357 10.34 7.68 3.99
N LEU A 358 10.84 8.89 3.74
CA LEU A 358 11.50 9.73 4.76
C LEU A 358 10.61 10.07 5.96
N ILE A 359 9.37 10.51 5.74
CA ILE A 359 8.48 10.93 6.84
C ILE A 359 8.12 9.76 7.77
N PRO A 360 7.58 8.63 7.28
CA PRO A 360 7.25 7.51 8.17
C PRO A 360 8.50 6.84 8.77
N SER A 361 9.67 6.92 8.12
CA SER A 361 10.93 6.43 8.68
C SER A 361 11.34 7.24 9.92
N LEU A 362 11.25 8.56 9.84
CA LEU A 362 11.50 9.47 10.96
C LEU A 362 10.51 9.22 12.10
N LEU A 363 9.22 9.05 11.79
CA LEU A 363 8.23 8.72 12.81
C LEU A 363 8.55 7.38 13.49
N LEU A 364 8.91 6.33 12.74
CA LEU A 364 9.28 5.03 13.29
C LEU A 364 10.48 5.15 14.23
N ILE A 365 11.53 5.90 13.85
CA ILE A 365 12.71 6.14 14.69
C ILE A 365 12.30 6.86 15.97
N VAL A 366 11.53 7.95 15.87
CA VAL A 366 11.09 8.73 17.04
C VAL A 366 10.23 7.89 17.98
N PHE A 367 9.26 7.13 17.47
CA PHE A 367 8.38 6.30 18.29
C PHE A 367 9.12 5.14 18.95
N THR A 368 10.03 4.47 18.25
CA THR A 368 10.83 3.38 18.82
C THR A 368 11.81 3.88 19.87
N ALA A 369 12.48 5.02 19.61
CA ALA A 369 13.34 5.68 20.59
C ALA A 369 12.56 6.10 21.85
N ALA A 370 11.38 6.69 21.69
CA ALA A 370 10.50 7.03 22.81
C ALA A 370 10.06 5.78 23.58
N GLY A 371 9.76 4.68 22.87
CA GLY A 371 9.43 3.38 23.47
C GLY A 371 10.56 2.83 24.33
N VAL A 372 11.80 2.85 23.83
CA VAL A 372 12.99 2.40 24.58
C VAL A 372 13.24 3.28 25.80
N GLU A 373 13.09 4.60 25.69
CA GLU A 373 13.25 5.50 26.84
C GLU A 373 12.19 5.26 27.92
N VAL A 374 10.94 4.99 27.53
CA VAL A 374 9.87 4.60 28.47
C VAL A 374 10.22 3.27 29.16
N LEU A 375 10.70 2.27 28.42
CA LEU A 375 11.11 0.98 28.98
C LEU A 375 12.30 1.13 29.93
N ARG A 376 13.30 1.93 29.56
CA ARG A 376 14.46 2.24 30.39
C ARG A 376 14.03 2.87 31.72
N ARG A 377 13.15 3.87 31.69
CA ARG A 377 12.59 4.49 32.90
C ARG A 377 11.81 3.51 33.76
N GLN A 378 11.08 2.57 33.13
CA GLN A 378 10.33 1.55 33.84
C GLN A 378 11.26 0.56 34.57
N VAL A 379 12.30 0.07 33.89
CA VAL A 379 13.27 -0.88 34.43
C VAL A 379 14.06 -0.29 35.61
N ILE A 380 14.49 0.98 35.51
CA ILE A 380 15.21 1.67 36.59
C ILE A 380 14.34 1.80 37.85
N LYS A 381 13.04 2.05 37.68
CA LYS A 381 12.10 2.15 38.81
C LYS A 381 11.76 0.78 39.43
N GLU A 382 11.75 -0.27 38.62
CA GLU A 382 11.29 -1.61 39.04
C GLU A 382 12.39 -2.47 39.65
N PHE A 383 13.66 -2.23 39.31
CA PHE A 383 14.80 -2.98 39.85
C PHE A 383 15.91 -2.05 40.37
N PRO A 384 15.64 -1.24 41.41
CA PRO A 384 16.62 -0.30 41.96
C PRO A 384 17.92 -1.01 42.35
N ASP A 385 17.82 -2.21 42.93
CA ASP A 385 18.94 -3.03 43.43
C ASP A 385 19.95 -3.46 42.36
N LEU A 386 19.54 -3.51 41.09
CA LEU A 386 20.41 -3.81 39.94
C LEU A 386 20.97 -2.53 39.29
N THR A 387 20.52 -1.36 39.77
CA THR A 387 20.82 -0.04 39.20
C THR A 387 21.55 0.90 40.15
N THR A 388 21.66 0.59 41.43
CA THR A 388 22.60 1.26 42.35
C THR A 388 23.86 0.40 42.49
N PRO A 389 25.07 0.96 42.39
CA PRO A 389 26.24 0.26 42.90
C PRO A 389 25.97 -0.05 44.38
N GLN A 390 26.09 -1.31 44.79
CA GLN A 390 26.14 -1.66 46.20
C GLN A 390 27.25 -0.81 46.80
N VAL A 391 26.89 0.19 47.62
CA VAL A 391 27.84 0.78 48.55
C VAL A 391 28.12 -0.37 49.52
N THR A 392 29.18 -1.12 49.25
CA THR A 392 29.75 -2.02 50.24
C THR A 392 29.97 -1.17 51.48
N ALA A 393 29.17 -1.38 52.51
CA ALA A 393 29.45 -0.82 53.82
C ALA A 393 30.90 -1.16 54.12
N SER A 394 31.76 -0.13 54.25
CA SER A 394 33.12 -0.37 54.70
C SER A 394 33.01 -1.08 56.05
N PRO A 395 33.66 -2.23 56.25
CA PRO A 395 33.65 -2.90 57.53
C PRO A 395 34.43 -2.02 58.51
N GLY A 396 33.75 -1.16 59.28
CA GLY A 396 34.42 -0.39 60.32
C GLY A 396 33.83 0.93 60.80
N GLN A 397 32.59 1.33 60.46
CA GLN A 397 32.04 2.58 61.01
C GLN A 397 30.97 2.32 62.08
N PRO A 398 31.23 2.66 63.36
CA PRO A 398 30.24 2.53 64.43
C PRO A 398 29.16 3.62 64.32
N ALA A 399 27.93 3.25 64.64
CA ALA A 399 26.75 4.11 64.56
C ALA A 399 26.79 5.27 65.58
N PRO A 400 26.29 6.47 65.23
CA PRO A 400 25.90 7.48 66.21
C PRO A 400 24.57 7.15 66.89
#